data_AF-A0A8S0PVH1-F1
#
_entry.id   AF-A0A8S0PVH1-F1
#
_cell.length_a   1.000
_cell.length_b   1.000
_cell.length_c   1.000
_cell.angle_alpha   90.00
_cell.angle_beta   90.00
_cell.angle_gamma   90.00
#
_symmetry.space_group_name_H-M   'P 1'
#
loop_
_entity.id
_entity.type
_entity.pdbx_description
1 polymer ?
#
loop_
_entity_poly.entity_id
_entity_poly.type
_entity_poly.pdbx_seq_one_letter_code
_entity_poly.pdbx_strand_id
1 'polypeptide(L)'
;MAFKVTSAQPCFSVSTFSSYTNNYKPRVFNASAENPSRRIALLQLGTAISQSQLFDANAKLLRNVGNKFETSMLPVDAEPTSSVTAENILEWTKRDNRRMLHAVYRVGNLDKTIRFYTECLGMKLLRRRDIPEEKYSNAFLGYGPEDSNFTVELTYNYGVDKYDIGTGFGHFGIAVENVAKTVELIKTKGGKVTREPGPVKGGSTVIAFVEDPDGYKFELIERGPTREPLCQVMLRVRDLDRAIDFYKKGFGMELLRKRDNPEYGYTVAIMGYGPEDKNTVLELTYNYGIREYDKGNGYIQVNFQPYL
;
A
#
# COMPACT_ATOMS: atom_id res chain seq x y z
N MET A 1 -7.62 -16.43 -1.96
CA MET A 1 -8.54 -15.32 -1.68
C MET A 1 -7.71 -14.07 -1.87
N ALA A 2 -8.02 -13.20 -2.84
CA ALA A 2 -7.26 -11.97 -3.04
C ALA A 2 -7.78 -10.88 -2.08
N PHE A 3 -6.88 -10.16 -1.41
CA PHE A 3 -7.18 -8.84 -0.89
C PHE A 3 -7.31 -7.88 -2.09
N LYS A 4 -8.08 -6.78 -1.94
CA LYS A 4 -8.20 -5.82 -3.04
C LYS A 4 -6.85 -5.12 -3.16
N VAL A 5 -6.25 -5.18 -4.35
CA VAL A 5 -5.01 -4.48 -4.68
C VAL A 5 -5.32 -3.55 -5.83
N THR A 6 -4.93 -2.28 -5.72
CA THR A 6 -5.17 -1.28 -6.76
C THR A 6 -3.90 -0.50 -7.06
N SER A 7 -3.62 -0.28 -8.34
CA SER A 7 -2.63 0.69 -8.80
C SER A 7 -3.22 2.10 -8.68
N ALA A 8 -2.57 2.99 -7.92
CA ALA A 8 -2.95 4.40 -7.88
C ALA A 8 -2.34 5.14 -9.08
N GLN A 9 -3.13 5.91 -9.84
CA GLN A 9 -2.60 6.75 -10.92
C GLN A 9 -2.00 8.06 -10.35
N PRO A 10 -0.84 8.52 -10.85
CA PRO A 10 -0.24 9.79 -10.42
C PRO A 10 -0.92 10.96 -11.14
N CYS A 11 -1.34 11.97 -10.38
CA CYS A 11 -1.90 13.20 -10.93
C CYS A 11 -0.77 14.18 -11.28
N PHE A 12 -0.20 14.06 -12.48
CA PHE A 12 0.83 14.99 -12.97
C PHE A 12 0.23 16.27 -13.57
N SER A 13 0.41 17.40 -12.89
CA SER A 13 0.23 18.72 -13.50
C SER A 13 1.48 19.10 -14.30
N VAL A 14 1.41 19.02 -15.64
CA VAL A 14 2.51 19.46 -16.52
C VAL A 14 2.51 20.99 -16.59
N SER A 15 3.42 21.64 -15.88
CA SER A 15 3.74 23.05 -16.07
C SER A 15 4.85 23.22 -17.10
N THR A 16 4.51 23.62 -18.32
CA THR A 16 5.48 23.92 -19.39
C THR A 16 6.30 25.16 -19.03
N PHE A 17 7.61 24.99 -18.81
CA PHE A 17 8.56 26.09 -18.70
C PHE A 17 9.02 26.53 -20.09
N SER A 18 8.64 27.75 -20.50
CA SER A 18 9.24 28.41 -21.66
C SER A 18 10.48 29.17 -21.23
N SER A 19 11.62 28.88 -21.86
CA SER A 19 12.89 29.59 -21.63
C SER A 19 12.83 31.02 -22.15
N TYR A 20 13.11 32.00 -21.30
CA TYR A 20 13.50 33.35 -21.73
C TYR A 20 14.84 33.71 -21.10
N THR A 21 15.81 34.03 -21.96
CA THR A 21 17.13 34.54 -21.58
C THR A 21 17.05 36.06 -21.37
N ASN A 22 17.58 36.58 -20.26
CA ASN A 22 18.16 37.92 -20.27
C ASN A 22 19.14 38.18 -19.12
N ASN A 23 20.06 39.12 -19.36
CA ASN A 23 21.28 39.30 -18.57
C ASN A 23 21.05 40.04 -17.24
N TYR A 24 21.82 39.65 -16.21
CA TYR A 24 21.88 40.34 -14.92
C TYR A 24 23.09 41.30 -14.85
N LYS A 25 22.87 42.53 -14.38
CA LYS A 25 23.79 43.26 -13.48
C LYS A 25 23.01 44.26 -12.60
N PRO A 26 23.48 44.61 -11.40
CA PRO A 26 22.59 44.91 -10.27
C PRO A 26 22.51 46.39 -9.86
N ARG A 27 21.43 46.77 -9.18
CA ARG A 27 21.41 47.89 -8.21
C ARG A 27 20.52 47.57 -7.00
N VAL A 28 20.94 48.09 -5.85
CA VAL A 28 20.33 47.99 -4.52
C VAL A 28 19.27 49.08 -4.34
N PHE A 29 18.15 48.81 -3.64
CA PHE A 29 17.56 49.71 -2.62
C PHE A 29 16.44 49.02 -1.81
N ASN A 30 16.32 49.40 -0.53
CA ASN A 30 15.23 48.99 0.38
C ASN A 30 13.90 49.67 0.03
N ALA A 31 12.77 49.00 0.28
CA ALA A 31 11.63 49.57 1.02
C ALA A 31 10.56 48.51 1.36
N SER A 32 9.86 48.76 2.46
CA SER A 32 8.64 48.09 2.94
C SER A 32 7.42 48.30 2.04
N ALA A 33 6.47 47.35 2.04
CA ALA A 33 5.06 47.58 2.41
C ALA A 33 4.18 46.32 2.26
N GLU A 34 3.09 46.28 3.02
CA GLU A 34 2.04 45.25 2.97
C GLU A 34 1.05 45.49 1.81
N ASN A 35 0.49 44.43 1.23
CA ASN A 35 -0.99 44.23 1.18
C ASN A 35 -1.36 42.83 0.63
N PRO A 36 -2.57 42.31 0.90
CA PRO A 36 -2.99 40.98 0.50
C PRO A 36 -3.61 40.97 -0.91
N SER A 37 -3.81 39.77 -1.47
CA SER A 37 -4.76 39.60 -2.57
C SER A 37 -5.42 38.24 -2.60
N ARG A 38 -6.76 38.32 -2.68
CA ARG A 38 -7.73 37.26 -2.94
C ARG A 38 -7.25 36.28 -4.01
N ARG A 39 -7.56 35.00 -3.85
CA ARG A 39 -7.71 34.08 -5.00
C ARG A 39 -9.15 33.57 -5.10
N ILE A 40 -9.56 33.45 -6.36
CA ILE A 40 -10.93 33.20 -6.80
C ILE A 40 -11.21 31.69 -6.70
N ALA A 41 -12.34 31.34 -6.09
CA ALA A 41 -12.87 29.98 -6.19
C ALA A 41 -13.51 29.78 -7.57
N LEU A 42 -13.08 28.76 -8.31
CA LEU A 42 -13.76 28.31 -9.52
C LEU A 42 -14.43 26.97 -9.22
N LEU A 43 -15.76 27.01 -9.04
CA LEU A 43 -16.59 25.81 -8.98
C LEU A 43 -16.72 25.21 -10.39
N GLN A 44 -16.45 23.92 -10.53
CA GLN A 44 -17.03 23.12 -11.61
C GLN A 44 -17.82 21.96 -11.01
N LEU A 45 -19.10 21.93 -11.35
CA LEU A 45 -20.05 20.89 -10.98
C LEU A 45 -19.82 19.66 -11.87
N GLY A 46 -19.38 18.56 -11.27
CA GLY A 46 -19.43 17.23 -11.87
C GLY A 46 -20.56 16.42 -11.25
N THR A 47 -21.55 16.01 -12.04
CA THR A 47 -22.67 15.20 -11.59
C THR A 47 -22.27 13.73 -11.41
N ALA A 48 -22.36 13.20 -10.19
CA ALA A 48 -22.14 11.79 -9.92
C ALA A 48 -23.39 10.96 -10.28
N ILE A 49 -23.26 10.03 -11.23
CA ILE A 49 -24.28 9.02 -11.50
C ILE A 49 -23.99 7.79 -10.62
N SER A 50 -24.98 7.38 -9.83
CA SER A 50 -24.90 6.15 -9.03
C SER A 50 -24.99 4.92 -9.95
N GLN A 51 -23.92 4.10 -10.01
CA GLN A 51 -23.99 2.77 -10.61
C GLN A 51 -24.32 1.72 -9.54
N SER A 52 -25.62 1.39 -9.46
CA SER A 52 -26.07 0.08 -9.02
C SER A 52 -26.89 -0.54 -10.16
N GLN A 53 -26.87 -1.87 -10.26
CA GLN A 53 -27.47 -2.70 -11.32
C GLN A 53 -26.75 -2.67 -12.68
N LEU A 54 -25.88 -3.66 -12.90
CA LEU A 54 -25.58 -4.21 -14.24
C LEU A 54 -24.96 -5.62 -14.11
N PHE A 55 -25.81 -6.57 -13.71
CA PHE A 55 -25.61 -8.01 -13.90
C PHE A 55 -26.93 -8.59 -14.38
N ASP A 56 -27.06 -8.82 -15.69
CA ASP A 56 -27.46 -10.14 -16.21
C ASP A 56 -27.33 -10.22 -17.75
N ALA A 57 -27.28 -11.45 -18.28
CA ALA A 57 -27.23 -11.81 -19.72
C ALA A 57 -26.07 -11.21 -20.54
N ASN A 58 -25.10 -12.00 -21.02
CA ASN A 58 -25.35 -12.91 -22.13
C ASN A 58 -24.27 -14.01 -22.26
N ALA A 59 -24.66 -15.26 -22.04
CA ALA A 59 -23.89 -16.44 -22.40
C ALA A 59 -24.80 -17.44 -23.13
N LYS A 60 -25.21 -17.12 -24.38
CA LYS A 60 -25.85 -18.02 -25.36
C LYS A 60 -26.23 -17.27 -26.66
N LEU A 61 -25.29 -17.08 -27.60
CA LEU A 61 -25.63 -16.98 -29.04
C LEU A 61 -24.42 -17.18 -29.97
N LEU A 62 -24.00 -18.43 -30.20
CA LEU A 62 -23.05 -18.77 -31.28
C LEU A 62 -23.46 -20.10 -31.95
N ARG A 63 -24.41 -20.03 -32.89
CA ARG A 63 -24.65 -21.03 -33.95
C ARG A 63 -25.29 -20.38 -35.18
N ASN A 64 -24.65 -20.55 -36.34
CA ASN A 64 -25.10 -20.23 -37.70
C ASN A 64 -25.47 -18.75 -37.94
N VAL A 65 -24.97 -18.08 -38.99
CA VAL A 65 -25.18 -18.38 -40.41
C VAL A 65 -23.92 -18.03 -41.22
N GLY A 66 -23.62 -18.81 -42.26
CA GLY A 66 -22.65 -18.41 -43.28
C GLY A 66 -23.36 -17.94 -44.55
N ASN A 67 -22.82 -16.91 -45.23
CA ASN A 67 -23.03 -16.72 -46.66
C ASN A 67 -21.88 -15.91 -47.30
N LYS A 68 -21.65 -16.13 -48.59
CA LYS A 68 -20.52 -15.58 -49.36
C LYS A 68 -20.73 -14.11 -49.76
N PHE A 69 -19.65 -13.33 -49.86
CA PHE A 69 -19.53 -12.25 -50.85
C PHE A 69 -18.06 -11.88 -51.13
N GLU A 70 -17.81 -11.52 -52.39
CA GLU A 70 -16.50 -11.38 -53.03
C GLU A 70 -16.62 -10.26 -54.09
N THR A 71 -15.64 -9.39 -54.40
CA THR A 71 -14.35 -9.07 -53.76
C THR A 71 -13.88 -7.70 -54.30
N SER A 72 -13.43 -6.76 -53.45
CA SER A 72 -12.72 -5.53 -53.89
C SER A 72 -11.91 -4.90 -52.75
N MET A 73 -10.61 -4.65 -52.97
CA MET A 73 -9.70 -4.04 -51.99
C MET A 73 -9.55 -2.53 -52.20
N LEU A 74 -9.40 -1.79 -51.10
CA LEU A 74 -8.45 -0.69 -50.99
C LEU A 74 -7.76 -0.82 -49.61
N PRO A 75 -6.42 -0.72 -49.52
CA PRO A 75 -5.74 -0.80 -48.24
C PRO A 75 -5.91 0.51 -47.48
N VAL A 76 -6.42 0.43 -46.25
CA VAL A 76 -6.18 1.43 -45.21
C VAL A 76 -5.13 0.81 -44.30
N ASP A 77 -4.01 1.49 -44.12
CA ASP A 77 -2.91 1.05 -43.27
C ASP A 77 -3.35 1.04 -41.80
N ALA A 78 -3.88 -0.11 -41.36
CA ALA A 78 -4.04 -0.40 -39.95
C ALA A 78 -2.67 -0.87 -39.43
N GLU A 79 -2.01 -0.04 -38.62
CA GLU A 79 -0.85 -0.50 -37.84
C GLU A 79 -1.26 -1.75 -37.04
N PRO A 80 -0.41 -2.79 -36.99
CA PRO A 80 -0.72 -3.96 -36.20
C PRO A 80 -0.68 -3.59 -34.72
N THR A 81 -1.86 -3.45 -34.10
CA THR A 81 -2.00 -3.42 -32.64
C THR A 81 -1.28 -4.64 -32.09
N SER A 82 -0.14 -4.41 -31.44
CA SER A 82 0.77 -5.48 -31.05
C SER A 82 0.02 -6.46 -30.16
N SER A 83 -0.11 -7.71 -30.61
CA SER A 83 -0.77 -8.75 -29.83
C SER A 83 0.05 -9.01 -28.57
N VAL A 84 -0.41 -8.47 -27.45
CA VAL A 84 0.25 -8.61 -26.16
C VAL A 84 0.21 -10.08 -25.74
N THR A 85 1.31 -10.81 -25.97
CA THR A 85 1.46 -12.20 -25.56
C THR A 85 1.71 -12.31 -24.05
N ALA A 86 1.45 -13.49 -23.46
CA ALA A 86 1.69 -13.72 -22.05
C ALA A 86 3.18 -13.58 -21.68
N GLU A 87 4.06 -13.95 -22.62
CA GLU A 87 5.51 -13.79 -22.54
C GLU A 87 5.90 -12.31 -22.48
N ASN A 88 5.33 -11.47 -23.35
CA ASN A 88 5.61 -10.03 -23.37
C ASN A 88 5.16 -9.34 -22.07
N ILE A 89 4.00 -9.71 -21.51
CA ILE A 89 3.53 -9.21 -20.20
C ILE A 89 4.50 -9.61 -19.09
N LEU A 90 4.97 -10.86 -19.08
CA LEU A 90 5.85 -11.38 -18.04
C LEU A 90 7.26 -10.78 -18.12
N GLU A 91 7.78 -10.49 -19.32
CA GLU A 91 9.05 -9.75 -19.46
C GLU A 91 8.92 -8.31 -18.99
N TRP A 92 7.89 -7.59 -19.42
CA TRP A 92 7.65 -6.20 -19.01
C TRP A 92 7.46 -6.09 -17.49
N THR A 93 6.69 -7.00 -16.89
CA THR A 93 6.49 -7.12 -15.44
C THR A 93 7.79 -7.27 -14.63
N LYS A 94 8.87 -7.79 -15.24
CA LYS A 94 10.20 -7.93 -14.63
C LYS A 94 11.12 -6.73 -14.87
N ARG A 95 10.84 -5.90 -15.88
CA ARG A 95 11.62 -4.69 -16.22
C ARG A 95 11.08 -3.43 -15.52
N ASP A 96 9.85 -3.49 -15.03
CA ASP A 96 9.16 -2.42 -14.32
C ASP A 96 9.76 -2.17 -12.92
N ASN A 97 9.99 -0.89 -12.57
CA ASN A 97 10.63 -0.48 -11.33
C ASN A 97 9.60 -0.16 -10.25
N ARG A 98 9.07 -1.22 -9.61
CA ARG A 98 7.98 -1.10 -8.63
C ARG A 98 8.44 -0.85 -7.20
N ARG A 99 7.58 -0.18 -6.44
CA ARG A 99 7.73 0.08 -5.00
C ARG A 99 6.42 -0.18 -4.25
N MET A 100 6.52 -0.59 -2.98
CA MET A 100 5.37 -0.54 -2.06
C MET A 100 5.15 0.90 -1.61
N LEU A 101 3.92 1.42 -1.68
CA LEU A 101 3.62 2.82 -1.37
C LEU A 101 3.07 2.98 0.05
N HIS A 102 1.94 2.33 0.34
CA HIS A 102 1.30 2.39 1.66
C HIS A 102 0.32 1.25 1.89
N ALA A 103 0.10 0.92 3.16
CA ALA A 103 -1.04 0.13 3.62
C ALA A 103 -2.19 1.06 4.05
N VAL A 104 -3.38 0.83 3.52
CA VAL A 104 -4.60 1.58 3.83
C VAL A 104 -5.47 0.78 4.78
N TYR A 105 -5.84 1.36 5.92
CA TYR A 105 -6.72 0.72 6.91
C TYR A 105 -7.50 1.74 7.74
N ARG A 106 -8.57 1.25 8.38
CA ARG A 106 -9.52 2.09 9.12
C ARG A 106 -9.19 2.15 10.61
N VAL A 107 -9.39 3.33 11.20
CA VAL A 107 -9.15 3.60 12.64
C VAL A 107 -10.38 4.27 13.24
N GLY A 108 -10.71 3.92 14.48
CA GLY A 108 -11.88 4.46 15.20
C GLY A 108 -11.65 5.85 15.80
N ASN A 109 -10.39 6.23 16.02
CA ASN A 109 -10.04 7.57 16.51
C ASN A 109 -8.70 8.04 15.93
N LEU A 110 -8.77 8.88 14.90
CA LEU A 110 -7.60 9.32 14.14
C LEU A 110 -6.52 9.98 15.01
N ASP A 111 -6.91 10.88 15.92
CA ASP A 111 -5.95 11.61 16.75
C ASP A 111 -5.30 10.72 17.82
N LYS A 112 -6.01 9.71 18.34
CA LYS A 112 -5.45 8.72 19.27
C LYS A 112 -4.43 7.83 18.56
N THR A 113 -4.72 7.38 17.34
CA THR A 113 -3.79 6.54 16.57
C THR A 113 -2.60 7.32 16.04
N ILE A 114 -2.78 8.58 15.60
CA ILE A 114 -1.67 9.49 15.29
C ILE A 114 -0.75 9.63 16.51
N ARG A 115 -1.27 9.99 17.70
CA ARG A 115 -0.45 10.15 18.92
C ARG A 115 0.29 8.86 19.30
N PHE A 116 -0.38 7.71 19.21
CA PHE A 116 0.26 6.42 19.48
C PHE A 116 1.45 6.18 18.52
N TYR A 117 1.27 6.41 17.22
CA TYR A 117 2.33 6.22 16.23
C TYR A 117 3.48 7.22 16.36
N THR A 118 3.19 8.49 16.66
CA THR A 118 4.26 9.49 16.85
C THR A 118 5.01 9.32 18.17
N GLU A 119 4.31 9.06 19.28
CA GLU A 119 4.92 9.02 20.62
C GLU A 119 5.46 7.64 21.02
N CYS A 120 4.88 6.55 20.50
CA CYS A 120 5.20 5.18 20.92
C CYS A 120 6.00 4.43 19.85
N LEU A 121 5.71 4.65 18.56
CA LEU A 121 6.39 4.00 17.43
C LEU A 121 7.42 4.90 16.71
N GLY A 122 7.49 6.19 17.06
CA GLY A 122 8.45 7.14 16.48
C GLY A 122 8.18 7.53 15.03
N MET A 123 6.98 7.29 14.51
CA MET A 123 6.58 7.73 13.17
C MET A 123 6.42 9.27 13.10
N LYS A 124 6.44 9.81 11.90
CA LYS A 124 6.09 11.21 11.60
C LYS A 124 4.71 11.25 10.96
N LEU A 125 3.89 12.23 11.34
CA LEU A 125 2.73 12.63 10.54
C LEU A 125 3.23 13.38 9.31
N LEU A 126 3.04 12.79 8.13
CA LEU A 126 3.53 13.32 6.86
C LEU A 126 2.51 14.27 6.23
N ARG A 127 1.23 13.86 6.25
CA ARG A 127 0.11 14.59 5.66
C ARG A 127 -1.20 14.20 6.34
N ARG A 128 -2.11 15.15 6.49
CA ARG A 128 -3.51 14.92 6.89
C ARG A 128 -4.41 15.56 5.84
N ARG A 129 -5.50 14.90 5.49
CA ARG A 129 -6.54 15.44 4.61
C ARG A 129 -7.89 15.17 5.25
N ASP A 130 -8.76 16.16 5.22
CA ASP A 130 -10.16 16.00 5.62
C ASP A 130 -11.04 16.11 4.38
N ILE A 131 -12.09 15.30 4.30
CA ILE A 131 -13.02 15.21 3.17
C ILE A 131 -14.46 15.19 3.73
N PRO A 132 -14.96 16.33 4.26
CA PRO A 132 -16.29 16.38 4.91
C PRO A 132 -17.44 15.96 4.00
N GLU A 133 -17.34 16.25 2.71
CA GLU A 133 -18.30 15.89 1.67
C GLU A 133 -18.50 14.37 1.53
N GLU A 134 -17.47 13.57 1.79
CA GLU A 134 -17.52 12.10 1.80
C GLU A 134 -17.47 11.52 3.24
N LYS A 135 -17.45 12.39 4.27
CA LYS A 135 -17.47 12.07 5.70
C LYS A 135 -16.31 11.20 6.19
N TYR A 136 -15.10 11.47 5.69
CA TYR A 136 -13.89 10.83 6.21
C TYR A 136 -12.67 11.76 6.25
N SER A 137 -11.67 11.38 7.04
CA SER A 137 -10.35 12.01 7.05
C SER A 137 -9.26 10.96 6.83
N ASN A 138 -8.20 11.32 6.12
CA ASN A 138 -6.96 10.54 6.05
C ASN A 138 -5.83 11.14 6.89
N ALA A 139 -4.94 10.28 7.37
CA ALA A 139 -3.60 10.65 7.82
C ALA A 139 -2.55 9.68 7.26
N PHE A 140 -1.46 10.23 6.72
CA PHE A 140 -0.31 9.48 6.22
C PHE A 140 0.82 9.57 7.23
N LEU A 141 1.32 8.41 7.70
CA LEU A 141 2.42 8.34 8.67
C LEU A 141 3.51 7.37 8.23
N GLY A 142 4.75 7.65 8.61
CA GLY A 142 5.90 6.80 8.31
C GLY A 142 7.21 7.38 8.84
N TYR A 143 8.34 6.83 8.42
CA TYR A 143 9.66 7.23 8.92
C TYR A 143 10.38 8.25 8.02
N GLY A 144 9.97 8.35 6.76
CA GLY A 144 10.42 9.32 5.76
C GLY A 144 9.31 9.73 4.78
N PRO A 145 9.63 10.51 3.73
CA PRO A 145 8.63 11.06 2.81
C PRO A 145 7.98 10.00 1.90
N GLU A 146 6.72 10.26 1.51
CA GLU A 146 5.86 9.33 0.74
C GLU A 146 6.44 8.91 -0.63
N ASP A 147 7.36 9.72 -1.19
CA ASP A 147 8.00 9.49 -2.50
C ASP A 147 9.06 8.37 -2.48
N SER A 148 9.64 8.08 -1.33
CA SER A 148 10.80 7.20 -1.17
C SER A 148 10.67 6.19 -0.02
N ASN A 149 9.72 6.36 0.90
CA ASN A 149 9.38 5.42 1.96
C ASN A 149 7.99 4.80 1.79
N PHE A 150 7.79 3.64 2.42
CA PHE A 150 6.50 3.04 2.69
C PHE A 150 5.83 3.70 3.90
N THR A 151 4.51 3.86 3.83
CA THR A 151 3.74 4.61 4.84
C THR A 151 2.44 3.89 5.21
N VAL A 152 1.79 4.32 6.29
CA VAL A 152 0.41 3.92 6.61
C VAL A 152 -0.54 5.04 6.24
N GLU A 153 -1.61 4.69 5.53
CA GLU A 153 -2.75 5.58 5.26
C GLU A 153 -3.89 5.19 6.20
N LEU A 154 -4.09 6.00 7.23
CA LEU A 154 -5.22 5.85 8.16
C LEU A 154 -6.46 6.46 7.53
N THR A 155 -7.59 5.77 7.66
CA THR A 155 -8.91 6.26 7.24
C THR A 155 -9.85 6.30 8.44
N TYR A 156 -10.27 7.49 8.85
CA TYR A 156 -11.30 7.67 9.87
C TYR A 156 -12.61 8.09 9.19
N ASN A 157 -13.65 7.25 9.29
CA ASN A 157 -14.99 7.57 8.83
C ASN A 157 -15.78 8.20 9.98
N TYR A 158 -16.46 9.31 9.73
CA TYR A 158 -17.06 10.12 10.80
C TYR A 158 -18.10 9.32 11.60
N GLY A 159 -17.90 9.25 12.93
CA GLY A 159 -18.81 8.57 13.85
C GLY A 159 -18.70 7.03 13.85
N VAL A 160 -17.71 6.45 13.15
CA VAL A 160 -17.43 5.01 13.19
C VAL A 160 -16.17 4.79 14.05
N ASP A 161 -16.37 4.34 15.28
CA ASP A 161 -15.37 4.26 16.35
C ASP A 161 -14.71 2.89 16.53
N LYS A 162 -15.14 1.88 15.77
CA LYS A 162 -14.60 0.52 15.82
C LYS A 162 -14.73 -0.20 14.47
N TYR A 163 -13.75 -1.04 14.17
CA TYR A 163 -13.73 -1.95 13.04
C TYR A 163 -13.46 -3.39 13.50
N ASP A 164 -13.80 -4.35 12.66
CA ASP A 164 -13.33 -5.72 12.78
C ASP A 164 -12.06 -5.91 11.95
N ILE A 165 -10.98 -6.36 12.58
CA ILE A 165 -9.71 -6.65 11.91
C ILE A 165 -9.78 -7.98 11.14
N GLY A 166 -10.72 -8.85 11.51
CA GLY A 166 -10.82 -10.22 10.99
C GLY A 166 -9.64 -11.10 11.44
N THR A 167 -9.53 -12.27 10.81
CA THR A 167 -8.47 -13.26 11.10
C THR A 167 -7.41 -13.36 10.01
N GLY A 168 -7.62 -12.68 8.87
CA GLY A 168 -6.72 -12.68 7.71
C GLY A 168 -5.56 -11.69 7.82
N PHE A 169 -5.77 -10.54 8.47
CA PHE A 169 -4.69 -9.59 8.75
C PHE A 169 -3.74 -10.15 9.83
N GLY A 170 -2.44 -10.12 9.55
CA GLY A 170 -1.40 -10.60 10.46
C GLY A 170 -0.94 -9.51 11.41
N HIS A 171 -0.10 -8.62 10.89
CA HIS A 171 0.53 -7.50 11.58
C HIS A 171 1.19 -6.54 10.56
N PHE A 172 1.64 -5.38 11.03
CA PHE A 172 2.71 -4.61 10.39
C PHE A 172 4.05 -4.92 11.08
N GLY A 173 5.16 -4.88 10.36
CA GLY A 173 6.50 -5.06 10.93
C GLY A 173 7.26 -3.74 11.01
N ILE A 174 7.89 -3.46 12.14
CA ILE A 174 8.76 -2.32 12.37
C ILE A 174 10.15 -2.80 12.81
N ALA A 175 11.16 -2.55 11.99
CA ALA A 175 12.56 -2.74 12.36
C ALA A 175 13.01 -1.65 13.34
N VAL A 176 13.60 -2.04 14.47
CA VAL A 176 14.14 -1.15 15.50
C VAL A 176 15.51 -1.63 15.96
N GLU A 177 16.38 -0.71 16.39
CA GLU A 177 17.74 -1.05 16.84
C GLU A 177 17.78 -1.71 18.23
N ASN A 178 16.73 -1.54 19.04
CA ASN A 178 16.64 -2.14 20.37
C ASN A 178 15.17 -2.38 20.76
N VAL A 179 14.69 -3.61 20.59
CA VAL A 179 13.29 -3.98 20.84
C VAL A 179 12.92 -3.81 22.31
N ALA A 180 13.84 -4.10 23.24
CA ALA A 180 13.59 -3.97 24.67
C ALA A 180 13.28 -2.52 25.08
N LYS A 181 14.11 -1.55 24.66
CA LYS A 181 13.89 -0.12 24.91
C LYS A 181 12.63 0.41 24.23
N THR A 182 12.34 -0.03 23.00
CA THR A 182 11.10 0.36 22.31
C THR A 182 9.87 -0.16 23.06
N VAL A 183 9.90 -1.41 23.55
CA VAL A 183 8.82 -1.96 24.39
C VAL A 183 8.67 -1.21 25.71
N GLU A 184 9.76 -0.85 26.38
CA GLU A 184 9.74 -0.07 27.62
C GLU A 184 9.12 1.33 27.41
N LEU A 185 9.48 2.01 26.31
CA LEU A 185 8.87 3.28 25.91
C LEU A 185 7.36 3.12 25.68
N ILE A 186 6.95 2.10 24.92
CA ILE A 186 5.55 1.83 24.62
C ILE A 186 4.75 1.56 25.91
N LYS A 187 5.28 0.74 26.83
CA LYS A 187 4.67 0.50 28.16
C LYS A 187 4.54 1.79 28.97
N THR A 188 5.59 2.61 29.01
CA THR A 188 5.60 3.90 29.73
C THR A 188 4.56 4.88 29.17
N LYS A 189 4.27 4.80 27.87
CA LYS A 189 3.23 5.56 27.18
C LYS A 189 1.82 4.93 27.27
N GLY A 190 1.65 3.83 28.01
CA GLY A 190 0.36 3.13 28.18
C GLY A 190 -0.05 2.26 26.99
N GLY A 191 0.87 1.96 26.07
CA GLY A 191 0.65 1.04 24.95
C GLY A 191 0.59 -0.43 25.37
N LYS A 192 -0.16 -1.23 24.62
CA LYS A 192 -0.40 -2.64 24.93
C LYS A 192 0.67 -3.53 24.31
N VAL A 193 1.39 -4.27 25.14
CA VAL A 193 2.35 -5.31 24.72
C VAL A 193 1.67 -6.66 24.79
N THR A 194 1.74 -7.44 23.71
CA THR A 194 1.09 -8.76 23.59
C THR A 194 2.08 -9.91 23.42
N ARG A 195 3.34 -9.62 23.11
CA ARG A 195 4.47 -10.54 23.28
C ARG A 195 5.69 -9.74 23.70
N GLU A 196 6.27 -10.09 24.84
CA GLU A 196 7.48 -9.46 25.35
C GLU A 196 8.71 -9.67 24.42
N PRO A 197 9.74 -8.82 24.53
CA PRO A 197 11.00 -8.99 23.81
C PRO A 197 11.61 -10.37 24.04
N GLY A 198 11.95 -11.06 22.96
CA GLY A 198 12.64 -12.33 23.00
C GLY A 198 12.83 -12.94 21.61
N PRO A 199 13.70 -13.94 21.47
CA PRO A 199 13.96 -14.58 20.18
C PRO A 199 12.69 -15.15 19.55
N VAL A 200 12.60 -15.03 18.23
CA VAL A 200 11.57 -15.71 17.44
C VAL A 200 11.67 -17.23 17.64
N LYS A 201 10.51 -17.92 17.64
CA LYS A 201 10.50 -19.38 17.76
C LYS A 201 11.29 -20.01 16.60
N GLY A 202 12.23 -20.89 16.92
CA GLY A 202 13.13 -21.49 15.93
C GLY A 202 14.11 -20.51 15.25
N GLY A 203 14.50 -19.42 15.92
CA GLY A 203 15.49 -18.46 15.42
C GLY A 203 16.15 -17.64 16.54
N SER A 204 17.05 -16.73 16.16
CA SER A 204 17.81 -15.87 17.09
C SER A 204 17.38 -14.40 17.08
N THR A 205 16.65 -13.95 16.05
CA THR A 205 16.17 -12.56 15.93
C THR A 205 15.26 -12.22 17.11
N VAL A 206 15.62 -11.19 17.88
CA VAL A 206 14.78 -10.65 18.96
C VAL A 206 13.60 -9.92 18.33
N ILE A 207 12.41 -10.27 18.77
CA ILE A 207 11.14 -9.67 18.33
C ILE A 207 10.25 -9.39 19.54
N ALA A 208 9.27 -8.50 19.40
CA ALA A 208 8.16 -8.28 20.33
C ALA A 208 6.87 -7.99 19.54
N PHE A 209 5.70 -8.09 20.20
CA PHE A 209 4.44 -7.64 19.61
C PHE A 209 3.75 -6.63 20.50
N VAL A 210 3.22 -5.59 19.87
CA VAL A 210 2.37 -4.58 20.48
C VAL A 210 1.05 -4.45 19.70
N GLU A 211 0.02 -3.91 20.35
CA GLU A 211 -1.25 -3.56 19.71
C GLU A 211 -1.47 -2.05 19.78
N ASP A 212 -1.99 -1.50 18.68
CA ASP A 212 -2.38 -0.10 18.57
C ASP A 212 -3.75 0.18 19.25
N PRO A 213 -4.26 1.42 19.20
CA PRO A 213 -5.56 1.79 19.78
C PRO A 213 -6.78 1.02 19.28
N ASP A 214 -6.71 0.45 18.06
CA ASP A 214 -7.79 -0.26 17.38
C ASP A 214 -7.61 -1.80 17.45
N GLY A 215 -6.42 -2.28 17.83
CA GLY A 215 -6.06 -3.69 17.98
C GLY A 215 -5.18 -4.25 16.85
N TYR A 216 -4.72 -3.42 15.91
CA TYR A 216 -3.76 -3.83 14.88
C TYR A 216 -2.44 -4.17 15.54
N LYS A 217 -1.89 -5.32 15.14
CA LYS A 217 -0.63 -5.83 15.67
C LYS A 217 0.55 -5.22 14.94
N PHE A 218 1.55 -4.82 15.71
CA PHE A 218 2.86 -4.41 15.23
C PHE A 218 3.91 -5.36 15.78
N GLU A 219 4.63 -6.04 14.89
CA GLU A 219 5.84 -6.77 15.25
C GLU A 219 7.01 -5.79 15.30
N LEU A 220 7.71 -5.74 16.42
CA LEU A 220 8.96 -5.00 16.58
C LEU A 220 10.11 -5.98 16.35
N ILE A 221 10.99 -5.70 15.40
CA ILE A 221 12.04 -6.63 14.96
C ILE A 221 13.41 -6.00 15.18
N GLU A 222 14.27 -6.66 15.96
CA GLU A 222 15.60 -6.15 16.25
C GLU A 222 16.50 -6.31 15.01
N ARG A 223 16.87 -5.17 14.41
CA ARG A 223 17.74 -5.08 13.23
C ARG A 223 18.65 -3.87 13.37
N GLY A 224 19.78 -3.87 12.66
CA GLY A 224 20.61 -2.67 12.53
C GLY A 224 19.88 -1.53 11.80
N PRO A 225 20.46 -0.32 11.78
CA PRO A 225 19.86 0.85 11.13
C PRO A 225 19.43 0.56 9.69
N THR A 226 18.16 0.82 9.37
CA THR A 226 17.60 0.64 8.02
C THR A 226 16.94 1.92 7.51
N ARG A 227 16.89 2.06 6.19
CA ARG A 227 16.21 3.18 5.51
C ARG A 227 14.70 3.02 5.49
N GLU A 228 14.21 1.79 5.69
CA GLU A 228 12.79 1.47 5.71
C GLU A 228 12.40 0.73 7.01
N PRO A 229 12.21 1.46 8.13
CA PRO A 229 11.84 0.83 9.39
C PRO A 229 10.47 0.15 9.31
N LEU A 230 9.50 0.68 8.55
CA LEU A 230 8.19 0.04 8.36
C LEU A 230 8.31 -1.09 7.32
N CYS A 231 8.91 -2.18 7.75
CA CYS A 231 9.51 -3.19 6.88
C CYS A 231 8.60 -4.35 6.47
N GLN A 232 7.41 -4.52 7.06
CA GLN A 232 6.51 -5.63 6.67
C GLN A 232 5.02 -5.27 6.68
N VAL A 233 4.27 -5.91 5.78
CA VAL A 233 2.82 -6.15 5.91
C VAL A 233 2.64 -7.67 5.91
N MET A 234 2.04 -8.25 6.96
CA MET A 234 1.80 -9.69 7.02
C MET A 234 0.33 -10.04 6.82
N LEU A 235 0.06 -10.93 5.87
CA LEU A 235 -1.27 -11.44 5.55
C LEU A 235 -1.30 -12.96 5.61
N ARG A 236 -2.35 -13.52 6.21
CA ARG A 236 -2.59 -14.96 6.20
C ARG A 236 -3.21 -15.40 4.88
N VAL A 237 -2.72 -16.51 4.34
CA VAL A 237 -3.18 -17.09 3.07
C VAL A 237 -3.54 -18.56 3.24
N ARG A 238 -4.57 -19.01 2.52
CA ARG A 238 -5.07 -20.39 2.57
C ARG A 238 -4.26 -21.43 1.79
N ASP A 239 -3.26 -20.96 1.05
CA ASP A 239 -2.58 -21.66 -0.04
C ASP A 239 -1.40 -20.78 -0.45
N LEU A 240 -0.22 -21.15 0.03
CA LEU A 240 0.96 -20.31 -0.06
C LEU A 240 1.51 -20.24 -1.48
N ASP A 241 1.58 -21.38 -2.17
CA ASP A 241 2.19 -21.44 -3.50
C ASP A 241 1.34 -20.72 -4.55
N ARG A 242 0.00 -20.81 -4.51
CA ARG A 242 -0.84 -19.97 -5.38
C ARG A 242 -0.73 -18.48 -5.04
N ALA A 243 -0.49 -18.13 -3.77
CA ALA A 243 -0.29 -16.73 -3.39
C ALA A 243 1.05 -16.19 -3.90
N ILE A 244 2.15 -16.95 -3.72
CA ILE A 244 3.46 -16.64 -4.30
C ILE A 244 3.33 -16.44 -5.82
N ASP A 245 2.71 -17.37 -6.53
CA ASP A 245 2.55 -17.29 -7.99
C ASP A 245 1.73 -16.08 -8.43
N PHE A 246 0.69 -15.71 -7.66
CA PHE A 246 -0.11 -14.50 -7.91
C PHE A 246 0.72 -13.22 -7.77
N TYR A 247 1.52 -13.09 -6.71
CA TYR A 247 2.38 -11.91 -6.52
C TYR A 247 3.56 -11.87 -7.50
N LYS A 248 4.13 -13.02 -7.87
CA LYS A 248 5.16 -13.09 -8.93
C LYS A 248 4.62 -12.67 -10.29
N LYS A 249 3.48 -13.22 -10.72
CA LYS A 249 2.96 -13.02 -12.09
C LYS A 249 2.16 -11.73 -12.25
N GLY A 250 1.33 -11.38 -11.28
CA GLY A 250 0.51 -10.16 -11.32
C GLY A 250 1.24 -8.91 -10.84
N PHE A 251 2.20 -9.07 -9.92
CA PHE A 251 2.87 -7.93 -9.29
C PHE A 251 4.38 -7.85 -9.56
N GLY A 252 5.00 -8.83 -10.20
CA GLY A 252 6.44 -8.80 -10.47
C GLY A 252 7.31 -8.95 -9.22
N MET A 253 6.74 -9.34 -8.09
CA MET A 253 7.49 -9.53 -6.85
C MET A 253 8.40 -10.75 -6.94
N GLU A 254 9.57 -10.64 -6.32
CA GLU A 254 10.47 -11.77 -6.09
C GLU A 254 10.09 -12.53 -4.82
N LEU A 255 10.32 -13.85 -4.82
CA LEU A 255 10.28 -14.66 -3.60
C LEU A 255 11.64 -14.56 -2.92
N LEU A 256 11.74 -13.68 -1.93
CA LEU A 256 13.00 -13.36 -1.24
C LEU A 256 13.40 -14.46 -0.25
N ARG A 257 12.42 -15.08 0.41
CA ARG A 257 12.62 -16.13 1.42
C ARG A 257 11.36 -16.99 1.53
N LYS A 258 11.52 -18.32 1.64
CA LYS A 258 10.46 -19.25 2.06
C LYS A 258 10.99 -20.09 3.23
N ARG A 259 10.23 -20.21 4.32
CA ARG A 259 10.61 -20.99 5.50
C ARG A 259 9.41 -21.79 6.00
N ASP A 260 9.59 -23.10 6.11
CA ASP A 260 8.61 -24.00 6.71
C ASP A 260 8.96 -24.27 8.17
N ASN A 261 7.96 -24.32 9.05
CA ASN A 261 8.14 -24.46 10.49
C ASN A 261 7.14 -25.52 11.02
N PRO A 262 7.35 -26.82 10.69
CA PRO A 262 6.37 -27.88 10.97
C PRO A 262 6.09 -28.08 12.46
N GLU A 263 7.06 -27.83 13.34
CA GLU A 263 6.90 -27.83 14.81
C GLU A 263 5.77 -26.89 15.28
N TYR A 264 5.56 -25.78 14.56
CA TYR A 264 4.55 -24.77 14.89
C TYR A 264 3.38 -24.74 13.89
N GLY A 265 3.35 -25.65 12.92
CA GLY A 265 2.25 -25.80 11.98
C GLY A 265 2.07 -24.65 10.98
N TYR A 266 3.15 -23.97 10.56
CA TYR A 266 3.04 -22.88 9.58
C TYR A 266 4.24 -22.77 8.61
N THR A 267 3.95 -22.26 7.40
CA THR A 267 4.94 -21.89 6.38
C THR A 267 4.84 -20.38 6.10
N VAL A 268 5.97 -19.70 5.97
CA VAL A 268 6.06 -18.28 5.61
C VAL A 268 6.75 -18.11 4.26
N ALA A 269 6.27 -17.18 3.45
CA ALA A 269 6.98 -16.65 2.29
C ALA A 269 7.08 -15.12 2.36
N ILE A 270 8.24 -14.59 1.99
CA ILE A 270 8.51 -13.15 1.92
C ILE A 270 8.58 -12.75 0.45
N MET A 271 7.72 -11.81 0.07
CA MET A 271 7.62 -11.28 -1.29
C MET A 271 8.02 -9.80 -1.31
N GLY A 272 8.75 -9.33 -2.32
CA GLY A 272 9.13 -7.92 -2.42
C GLY A 272 9.80 -7.52 -3.73
N TYR A 273 10.32 -6.29 -3.78
CA TYR A 273 11.00 -5.69 -4.95
C TYR A 273 12.50 -5.43 -4.72
N GLY A 274 13.08 -6.08 -3.70
CA GLY A 274 14.48 -5.92 -3.34
C GLY A 274 14.80 -6.58 -2.00
N PRO A 275 16.03 -6.44 -1.47
CA PRO A 275 16.47 -7.10 -0.24
C PRO A 275 15.56 -6.84 0.98
N GLU A 276 15.25 -7.91 1.74
CA GLU A 276 14.34 -7.91 2.91
C GLU A 276 14.81 -6.99 4.06
N ASP A 277 16.10 -6.68 4.14
CA ASP A 277 16.71 -5.80 5.13
C ASP A 277 16.53 -4.30 4.81
N LYS A 278 16.23 -3.97 3.54
CA LYS A 278 16.26 -2.60 3.00
C LYS A 278 14.92 -2.09 2.46
N ASN A 279 13.92 -2.95 2.34
CA ASN A 279 12.63 -2.64 1.72
C ASN A 279 11.48 -3.17 2.56
N THR A 280 10.30 -2.54 2.46
CA THR A 280 9.07 -3.18 2.91
C THR A 280 8.81 -4.44 2.09
N VAL A 281 8.45 -5.51 2.77
CA VAL A 281 8.07 -6.79 2.17
C VAL A 281 6.63 -7.18 2.52
N LEU A 282 6.03 -7.99 1.66
CA LEU A 282 4.78 -8.67 1.94
C LEU A 282 5.09 -10.06 2.52
N GLU A 283 4.78 -10.25 3.80
CA GLU A 283 4.88 -11.55 4.45
C GLU A 283 3.57 -12.33 4.27
N LEU A 284 3.67 -13.54 3.73
CA LEU A 284 2.55 -14.44 3.48
C LEU A 284 2.66 -15.65 4.41
N THR A 285 1.74 -15.77 5.37
CA THR A 285 1.71 -16.89 6.32
C THR A 285 0.61 -17.88 5.96
N TYR A 286 0.97 -19.15 5.77
CA TYR A 286 0.03 -20.27 5.68
C TYR A 286 0.11 -21.11 6.95
N ASN A 287 -1.02 -21.29 7.64
CA ASN A 287 -1.13 -22.19 8.79
C ASN A 287 -1.76 -23.52 8.31
N TYR A 288 -1.20 -24.64 8.78
CA TYR A 288 -1.55 -25.97 8.28
C TYR A 288 -3.04 -26.28 8.52
N GLY A 289 -3.73 -26.72 7.47
CA GLY A 289 -5.16 -27.06 7.53
C GLY A 289 -6.12 -25.86 7.56
N ILE A 290 -5.66 -24.64 7.86
CA ILE A 290 -6.52 -23.45 7.92
C ILE A 290 -6.73 -22.89 6.50
N ARG A 291 -7.93 -23.10 5.97
CA ARG A 291 -8.30 -22.77 4.58
C ARG A 291 -9.09 -21.47 4.41
N GLU A 292 -9.57 -20.90 5.52
CA GLU A 292 -10.43 -19.72 5.53
C GLU A 292 -9.97 -18.75 6.62
N TYR A 293 -10.09 -17.46 6.30
CA TYR A 293 -9.82 -16.36 7.21
C TYR A 293 -10.84 -15.27 6.91
N ASP A 294 -11.34 -14.62 7.95
CA ASP A 294 -12.14 -13.41 7.77
C ASP A 294 -11.23 -12.26 7.38
N LYS A 295 -11.64 -11.46 6.40
CA LYS A 295 -10.94 -10.22 6.03
C LYS A 295 -11.22 -9.08 7.02
N GLY A 296 -12.30 -9.18 7.79
CA GLY A 296 -12.84 -8.07 8.57
C GLY A 296 -13.24 -6.89 7.67
N ASN A 297 -13.35 -5.72 8.29
CA ASN A 297 -13.58 -4.45 7.62
C ASN A 297 -12.60 -3.33 8.03
N GLY A 298 -11.57 -3.64 8.84
CA GLY A 298 -10.51 -2.71 9.25
C GLY A 298 -9.46 -2.49 8.15
N TYR A 299 -8.72 -3.54 7.79
CA TYR A 299 -7.72 -3.48 6.71
C TYR A 299 -8.40 -3.36 5.34
N ILE A 300 -7.95 -2.41 4.51
CA ILE A 300 -8.54 -2.17 3.19
C ILE A 300 -7.67 -2.79 2.09
N GLN A 301 -6.43 -2.31 1.94
CA GLN A 301 -5.55 -2.66 0.83
C GLN A 301 -4.09 -2.28 1.08
N VAL A 302 -3.19 -2.77 0.22
CA VAL A 302 -1.83 -2.25 0.07
C VAL A 302 -1.67 -1.74 -1.36
N ASN A 303 -1.13 -0.53 -1.49
CA ASN A 303 -0.91 0.12 -2.77
C ASN A 303 0.54 -0.08 -3.22
N PHE A 304 0.68 -0.36 -4.51
CA PHE A 304 1.97 -0.50 -5.20
C PHE A 304 2.07 0.61 -6.25
N GLN A 305 3.31 1.01 -6.56
CA GLN A 305 3.57 1.94 -7.64
C GLN A 305 2.94 1.41 -8.94
N PRO A 306 2.16 2.24 -9.66
CA PRO A 306 1.59 1.84 -10.93
C PRO A 306 2.69 1.59 -11.96
N TYR A 307 2.33 0.80 -12.94
CA TYR A 307 3.08 0.67 -14.19
C TYR A 307 3.29 2.03 -14.87
N LEU A 308 4.48 2.24 -15.42
CA LEU A 308 4.82 3.31 -16.36
C LEU A 308 4.87 2.77 -17.80
#